data_AF-A5E2D2-F1
#
_entry.id   AF-A5E2D2-F1
#
_cell.length_a   1.000
_cell.length_b   1.000
_cell.length_c   1.000
_cell.angle_alpha   90.00
_cell.angle_beta   90.00
_cell.angle_gamma   90.00
#
_symmetry.space_group_name_H-M   'P 1'
#
loop_
_entity.id
_entity.type
_entity.pdbx_description
1 polymer ?
#
loop_
_entity_poly.entity_id
_entity_poly.type
_entity_poly.pdbx_seq_one_letter_code
_entity_poly.pdbx_strand_id
1 'polypeptide(L)'
;MNILNHFKTLLQTLRVMSNSNLPNSTGGIKRVASPLEKPSKRELHLLAPVRDANGFKLRQQDIDKSKLTAYDQMGGSLSNDSTLVEGKTIEEEEAEGAKYIIDGRLRKVLPYYFTYLTYCKLRWRDRNLLDVFLSEFRDRTPEAYKKAIESGMVCINSKPADLSTIVRNGDLISHRGFRREGHVSSKEIKIVYQDDDLLVIDKPSGIPAHPSGRYRYNSVTKILQHEMGIVLHPCNRLDRLTSGLMFLGKTAKGSTKLMTQIKDRNVSKEYIARVKGKFPKESITVDQPLLTLNPRLTLNVVDFVKGKEASTEFKRISYDPKTNTSVIKCHPLTGRTHQIRVHLQYIGYPIANDPIYSNGYVWGNNLGKNGEADLEQVQKRLDEMGKTRAASSWIHPQEDGEKLLDEICPHTGLQMYTEPGINDLELWLHAYLYEAKDGSWSYKTSYPEWAIDYNRKYMEMALDEARKCGETQTQFNVGCVLVLDGEVISTGHSRELEGNTHAEQCALEKYFAKNGGIRDVPLGTELYTTMEPCSLRLSGNLPCVDRILALPNITACFVGVMEPDVFVKNNLSYKKLKDAGIEYIHIPGYEEQALEIAKKGHEKKVEDGKTNEKENLDETDQ
;
A
#
# COMPACT_ATOMS: atom_id res chain seq x y z
N MET A 1 7.96 45.74 10.53
CA MET A 1 8.54 46.65 9.52
C MET A 1 10.04 46.78 9.84
N ASN A 2 10.93 46.54 8.86
CA ASN A 2 12.41 46.53 8.96
C ASN A 2 13.16 45.26 9.42
N ILE A 3 12.77 44.06 8.97
CA ILE A 3 13.69 42.90 8.79
C ILE A 3 13.34 42.13 7.49
N LEU A 4 12.99 42.84 6.42
CA LEU A 4 12.66 42.22 5.12
C LEU A 4 13.48 42.72 3.92
N ASN A 5 14.38 43.69 4.14
CA ASN A 5 15.15 44.32 3.05
C ASN A 5 16.64 43.92 3.00
N HIS A 6 17.12 42.98 3.84
CA HIS A 6 18.54 42.57 3.84
C HIS A 6 18.81 41.20 3.20
N PHE A 7 17.79 40.43 2.83
CA PHE A 7 17.96 39.13 2.18
C PHE A 7 17.77 39.13 0.65
N LYS A 8 17.34 40.24 0.06
CA LYS A 8 17.16 40.35 -1.41
C LYS A 8 18.43 40.74 -2.17
N THR A 9 19.49 41.18 -1.49
CA THR A 9 20.70 41.71 -2.15
C THR A 9 21.83 40.68 -2.31
N LEU A 10 21.71 39.47 -1.74
CA LEU A 10 22.76 38.45 -1.83
C LEU A 10 22.58 37.43 -2.97
N LEU A 11 21.38 37.38 -3.58
CA LEU A 11 21.04 36.41 -4.64
C LEU A 11 21.22 36.96 -6.08
N GLN A 12 21.61 38.23 -6.23
CA GLN A 12 21.83 38.86 -7.53
C GLN A 12 23.30 38.91 -7.98
N THR A 13 24.25 38.46 -7.16
CA THR A 13 25.70 38.61 -7.42
C THR A 13 26.41 37.32 -7.86
N LEU A 14 25.69 36.20 -8.06
CA LEU A 14 26.28 34.92 -8.51
C LEU A 14 25.84 34.47 -9.91
N ARG A 15 25.17 35.35 -10.68
CA ARG A 15 24.73 35.04 -12.05
C ARG A 15 25.49 35.77 -13.16
N VAL A 16 26.57 36.45 -12.82
CA VAL A 16 27.46 37.13 -13.77
C VAL A 16 28.89 36.73 -13.43
N MET A 17 29.42 35.71 -14.12
CA MET A 17 30.84 35.51 -14.46
C MET A 17 31.07 34.06 -14.89
N SER A 18 30.99 33.82 -16.20
CA SER A 18 31.95 32.99 -16.98
C SER A 18 31.37 32.72 -18.37
N ASN A 19 31.45 33.74 -19.22
CA ASN A 19 31.49 33.56 -20.66
C ASN A 19 32.71 34.33 -21.18
N SER A 20 33.68 33.61 -21.74
CA SER A 20 34.73 34.16 -22.61
C SER A 20 35.20 33.07 -23.58
N ASN A 21 34.77 33.20 -24.86
CA ASN A 21 35.56 33.18 -26.12
C ASN A 21 36.61 32.05 -26.31
N LEU A 22 36.70 31.24 -27.37
CA LEU A 22 36.49 31.32 -28.86
C LEU A 22 36.76 29.89 -29.45
N PRO A 23 36.74 29.61 -30.79
CA PRO A 23 35.96 30.12 -31.93
C PRO A 23 35.24 29.01 -32.76
N ASN A 24 34.38 29.46 -33.68
CA ASN A 24 33.67 28.66 -34.69
C ASN A 24 34.59 27.94 -35.70
N SER A 25 34.25 26.71 -36.07
CA SER A 25 34.50 26.19 -37.42
C SER A 25 33.29 25.43 -37.95
N THR A 26 32.93 25.77 -39.18
CA THR A 26 31.80 25.31 -39.98
C THR A 26 32.04 23.91 -40.55
N GLY A 27 31.03 23.04 -40.51
CA GLY A 27 31.06 21.77 -41.22
C GLY A 27 29.82 20.93 -40.97
N GLY A 28 28.80 21.10 -41.82
CA GLY A 28 27.62 20.23 -41.81
C GLY A 28 28.01 18.80 -42.22
N ILE A 29 27.53 17.80 -41.47
CA ILE A 29 27.57 16.40 -41.90
C ILE A 29 26.21 15.75 -41.63
N LYS A 30 25.68 15.17 -42.70
CA LYS A 30 24.42 14.45 -42.87
C LYS A 30 24.23 13.35 -41.81
N ARG A 31 23.00 13.22 -41.30
CA ARG A 31 22.52 12.00 -40.63
C ARG A 31 22.54 10.85 -41.64
N VAL A 32 23.38 9.85 -41.40
CA VAL A 32 23.26 8.52 -42.00
C VAL A 32 22.82 7.57 -40.90
N ALA A 33 21.58 7.11 -41.00
CA ALA A 33 21.09 5.96 -40.25
C ALA A 33 21.74 4.71 -40.84
N SER A 34 22.39 3.88 -40.00
CA SER A 34 22.64 2.48 -40.31
C SER A 34 22.14 1.63 -39.14
N PRO A 35 21.51 0.48 -39.39
CA PRO A 35 21.04 -0.41 -38.34
C PRO A 35 22.21 -1.24 -37.85
N LEU A 36 22.68 -1.01 -36.63
CA LEU A 36 23.55 -1.96 -35.96
C LEU A 36 22.70 -3.18 -35.60
N GLU A 37 22.90 -4.28 -36.33
CA GLU A 37 22.35 -5.59 -36.01
C GLU A 37 22.71 -5.97 -34.57
N LYS A 38 21.72 -6.47 -33.83
CA LYS A 38 21.95 -7.01 -32.48
C LYS A 38 22.76 -8.31 -32.60
N PRO A 39 23.80 -8.51 -31.79
CA PRO A 39 24.58 -9.74 -31.84
C PRO A 39 23.70 -10.93 -31.44
N SER A 40 23.97 -12.08 -32.05
CA SER A 40 23.19 -13.30 -31.82
C SER A 40 23.41 -13.81 -30.38
N LYS A 41 22.45 -14.57 -29.83
CA LYS A 41 22.52 -15.17 -28.47
C LYS A 41 23.80 -15.99 -28.20
N ARG A 42 24.54 -16.40 -29.24
CA ARG A 42 25.81 -17.13 -29.11
C ARG A 42 27.03 -16.23 -28.85
N GLU A 43 26.97 -14.93 -29.18
CA GLU A 43 28.12 -14.02 -29.05
C GLU A 43 28.21 -13.33 -27.67
N LEU A 44 27.13 -13.31 -26.89
CA LEU A 44 27.15 -12.80 -25.50
C LEU A 44 27.94 -13.69 -24.51
N HIS A 45 28.32 -14.90 -24.91
CA HIS A 45 28.96 -15.87 -24.02
C HIS A 45 30.49 -15.74 -23.91
N LEU A 46 31.13 -14.84 -24.66
CA LEU A 46 32.60 -14.70 -24.72
C LEU A 46 33.13 -13.37 -24.16
N LEU A 47 32.47 -12.79 -23.15
CA LEU A 47 33.10 -11.76 -22.33
C LEU A 47 34.21 -12.42 -21.48
N ALA A 48 35.47 -12.11 -21.78
CA ALA A 48 36.61 -12.50 -20.96
C ALA A 48 36.33 -12.16 -19.48
N PRO A 49 36.64 -13.06 -18.52
CA PRO A 49 36.29 -12.83 -17.13
C PRO A 49 37.05 -11.62 -16.62
N VAL A 50 36.32 -10.59 -16.14
CA VAL A 50 36.89 -9.46 -15.41
C VAL A 50 37.69 -10.05 -14.25
N ARG A 51 38.96 -9.67 -14.06
CA ARG A 51 39.80 -10.16 -12.96
C ARG A 51 40.08 -9.02 -11.98
N ASP A 52 40.09 -9.30 -10.68
CA ASP A 52 40.49 -8.29 -9.68
C ASP A 52 42.00 -7.99 -9.76
N ALA A 53 42.47 -7.02 -8.96
CA ALA A 53 43.90 -6.63 -8.92
C ALA A 53 44.86 -7.77 -8.55
N ASN A 54 44.32 -8.90 -8.05
CA ASN A 54 45.07 -10.09 -7.68
C ASN A 54 44.85 -11.25 -8.69
N GLY A 55 44.22 -10.97 -9.85
CA GLY A 55 44.06 -11.93 -10.93
C GLY A 55 42.85 -12.86 -10.80
N PHE A 56 41.92 -12.66 -9.85
CA PHE A 56 40.78 -13.56 -9.65
C PHE A 56 39.55 -13.17 -10.46
N LYS A 57 38.84 -14.16 -11.07
CA LYS A 57 37.61 -13.91 -11.83
C LYS A 57 36.53 -13.22 -10.95
N LEU A 58 36.06 -12.06 -11.38
CA LEU A 58 35.01 -11.21 -10.78
C LEU A 58 33.57 -11.57 -11.25
N ARG A 59 33.38 -12.66 -11.99
CA ARG A 59 32.03 -13.07 -12.39
C ARG A 59 31.28 -13.59 -11.17
N GLN A 60 30.19 -12.93 -10.80
CA GLN A 60 29.17 -13.52 -9.94
C GLN A 60 28.71 -14.81 -10.63
N GLN A 61 29.05 -15.96 -10.05
CA GLN A 61 28.54 -17.24 -10.55
C GLN A 61 27.07 -17.31 -10.15
N ASP A 62 26.19 -17.47 -11.13
CA ASP A 62 24.77 -17.70 -10.85
C ASP A 62 24.58 -19.13 -10.35
N ILE A 63 23.81 -19.27 -9.27
CA ILE A 63 23.49 -20.56 -8.65
C ILE A 63 22.26 -21.12 -9.36
N ASP A 64 22.46 -22.17 -10.13
CA ASP A 64 21.37 -22.87 -10.83
C ASP A 64 20.70 -23.90 -9.93
N LYS A 65 19.68 -23.45 -9.19
CA LYS A 65 18.92 -24.28 -8.23
C LYS A 65 18.11 -25.39 -8.89
N SER A 66 17.89 -25.34 -10.21
CA SER A 66 17.24 -26.39 -10.99
C SER A 66 18.10 -27.64 -11.15
N LYS A 67 19.41 -27.54 -10.84
CA LYS A 67 20.37 -28.64 -10.97
C LYS A 67 21.01 -29.05 -9.66
N LEU A 68 21.13 -28.11 -8.71
CA LEU A 68 21.73 -28.39 -7.41
C LEU A 68 20.70 -29.04 -6.50
N THR A 69 21.11 -30.10 -5.81
CA THR A 69 20.32 -30.74 -4.76
C THR A 69 20.79 -30.25 -3.38
N ALA A 70 19.87 -30.16 -2.41
CA ALA A 70 20.27 -29.87 -1.03
C ALA A 70 21.17 -30.99 -0.49
N TYR A 71 20.90 -32.24 -0.89
CA TYR A 71 21.67 -33.42 -0.53
C TYR A 71 23.16 -33.25 -0.87
N ASP A 72 23.49 -32.98 -2.13
CA ASP A 72 24.88 -32.84 -2.58
C ASP A 72 25.56 -31.63 -1.93
N GLN A 73 24.84 -30.52 -1.80
CA GLN A 73 25.39 -29.30 -1.24
C GLN A 73 25.67 -29.39 0.28
N MET A 74 25.12 -30.38 0.95
CA MET A 74 25.25 -30.61 2.39
C MET A 74 26.09 -31.86 2.72
N GLY A 75 26.96 -32.30 1.81
CA GLY A 75 27.89 -33.42 2.04
C GLY A 75 27.42 -34.77 1.50
N GLY A 76 26.25 -34.84 0.86
CA GLY A 76 25.70 -36.05 0.27
C GLY A 76 25.64 -37.20 1.28
N SER A 77 26.24 -38.34 0.92
CA SER A 77 26.28 -39.53 1.79
C SER A 77 27.07 -39.34 3.09
N LEU A 78 27.87 -38.27 3.20
CA LEU A 78 28.59 -37.90 4.42
C LEU A 78 27.74 -37.03 5.34
N SER A 79 26.54 -36.61 4.90
CA SER A 79 25.65 -35.77 5.69
C SER A 79 24.90 -36.57 6.75
N ASN A 80 24.78 -35.99 7.93
CA ASN A 80 24.05 -36.54 9.07
C ASN A 80 22.58 -36.08 9.05
N ASP A 81 22.19 -35.22 8.10
CA ASP A 81 20.87 -34.61 8.04
C ASP A 81 19.85 -35.52 7.36
N SER A 82 19.06 -36.22 8.17
CA SER A 82 17.95 -37.08 7.74
C SER A 82 16.83 -36.36 6.97
N THR A 83 16.85 -35.03 6.89
CA THR A 83 15.83 -34.24 6.16
C THR A 83 16.17 -34.03 4.69
N LEU A 84 17.37 -34.43 4.27
CA LEU A 84 17.81 -34.35 2.88
C LEU A 84 17.20 -35.48 2.06
N VAL A 85 16.77 -35.15 0.85
CA VAL A 85 16.24 -36.12 -0.11
C VAL A 85 17.21 -36.20 -1.29
N GLU A 86 17.77 -37.39 -1.53
CA GLU A 86 18.68 -37.63 -2.63
C GLU A 86 18.00 -37.39 -3.98
N GLY A 87 18.72 -36.76 -4.93
CA GLY A 87 18.23 -36.47 -6.28
C GLY A 87 17.23 -35.31 -6.38
N LYS A 88 16.65 -34.84 -5.26
CA LYS A 88 15.70 -33.72 -5.25
C LYS A 88 16.42 -32.38 -5.32
N THR A 89 16.08 -31.59 -6.33
CA THR A 89 16.68 -30.27 -6.54
C THR A 89 16.19 -29.27 -5.49
N ILE A 90 17.00 -28.24 -5.25
CA ILE A 90 16.63 -27.16 -4.33
C ILE A 90 15.42 -26.41 -4.87
N GLU A 91 15.29 -26.26 -6.19
CA GLU A 91 14.10 -25.65 -6.78
C GLU A 91 12.84 -26.46 -6.52
N GLU A 92 12.87 -27.78 -6.69
CA GLU A 92 11.73 -28.65 -6.38
C GLU A 92 11.35 -28.58 -4.89
N GLU A 93 12.34 -28.60 -3.99
CA GLU A 93 12.11 -28.43 -2.56
C GLU A 93 11.49 -27.06 -2.21
N GLU A 94 11.92 -26.00 -2.90
CA GLU A 94 11.34 -24.66 -2.75
C GLU A 94 9.95 -24.52 -3.41
N ALA A 95 9.65 -25.32 -4.43
CA ALA A 95 8.42 -25.27 -5.23
C ALA A 95 7.26 -26.07 -4.62
N GLU A 96 7.54 -27.14 -3.86
CA GLU A 96 6.53 -27.86 -3.04
C GLU A 96 5.81 -26.93 -2.05
N GLY A 97 6.37 -25.75 -1.80
CA GLY A 97 5.70 -24.65 -1.13
C GLY A 97 5.58 -24.83 0.38
N ALA A 98 4.98 -23.84 1.03
CA ALA A 98 4.64 -23.93 2.45
C ALA A 98 3.29 -24.61 2.63
N LYS A 99 3.20 -25.43 3.69
CA LYS A 99 1.90 -25.81 4.26
C LYS A 99 1.40 -24.65 5.13
N TYR A 100 0.34 -23.98 4.66
CA TYR A 100 -0.31 -22.88 5.37
C TYR A 100 -1.41 -23.40 6.31
N ILE A 101 -1.53 -22.79 7.49
CA ILE A 101 -2.64 -22.99 8.43
C ILE A 101 -3.28 -21.62 8.68
N ILE A 102 -4.59 -21.54 8.46
CA ILE A 102 -5.38 -20.35 8.80
C ILE A 102 -5.98 -20.57 10.18
N ASP A 103 -5.63 -19.69 11.11
CA ASP A 103 -6.09 -19.71 12.50
C ASP A 103 -6.63 -18.32 12.86
N GLY A 104 -7.95 -18.17 12.74
CA GLY A 104 -8.62 -16.88 12.88
C GLY A 104 -8.01 -15.80 11.98
N ARG A 105 -7.44 -14.76 12.58
CA ARG A 105 -6.82 -13.61 11.89
C ARG A 105 -5.40 -13.87 11.37
N LEU A 106 -4.83 -15.04 11.65
CA LEU A 106 -3.43 -15.35 11.38
C LEU A 106 -3.26 -16.41 10.29
N ARG A 107 -2.35 -16.15 9.36
CA ARG A 107 -1.77 -17.13 8.44
C ARG A 107 -0.45 -17.62 9.02
N LYS A 108 -0.38 -18.91 9.33
CA LYS A 108 0.78 -19.61 9.86
C LYS A 108 1.39 -20.47 8.77
N VAL A 109 2.72 -20.61 8.79
CA VAL A 109 3.46 -21.51 7.90
C VAL A 109 4.06 -22.59 8.78
N LEU A 110 3.80 -23.85 8.45
CA LEU A 110 4.47 -24.95 9.15
C LEU A 110 5.98 -24.82 9.00
N PRO A 111 6.76 -25.07 10.07
CA PRO A 111 8.21 -25.02 9.98
C PRO A 111 8.75 -25.95 8.90
N TYR A 112 9.83 -25.53 8.25
CA TYR A 112 10.43 -26.23 7.11
C TYR A 112 11.93 -26.04 7.10
N TYR A 113 12.65 -26.94 6.43
CA TYR A 113 14.07 -26.77 6.18
C TYR A 113 14.31 -25.97 4.91
N PHE A 114 15.37 -25.16 4.92
CA PHE A 114 15.76 -24.34 3.79
C PHE A 114 17.27 -24.33 3.62
N THR A 115 17.74 -24.47 2.38
CA THR A 115 19.16 -24.44 2.06
C THR A 115 19.55 -23.07 1.52
N TYR A 116 20.28 -22.30 2.33
CA TYR A 116 20.89 -21.05 1.90
C TYR A 116 22.16 -21.36 1.11
N LEU A 117 22.30 -20.72 -0.06
CA LEU A 117 23.51 -20.80 -0.87
C LEU A 117 24.00 -19.38 -1.16
N THR A 118 25.27 -19.11 -0.85
CA THR A 118 25.90 -17.83 -1.20
C THR A 118 27.38 -18.03 -1.46
N TYR A 119 27.88 -17.42 -2.53
CA TYR A 119 29.33 -17.31 -2.73
C TYR A 119 29.94 -16.35 -1.71
N CYS A 120 31.21 -16.57 -1.40
CA CYS A 120 32.03 -15.67 -0.60
C CYS A 120 31.99 -14.25 -1.17
N LYS A 121 31.64 -13.28 -0.32
CA LYS A 121 31.67 -11.85 -0.67
C LYS A 121 33.04 -11.27 -0.36
N LEU A 122 33.42 -10.18 -1.04
CA LEU A 122 34.72 -9.53 -0.86
C LEU A 122 35.03 -9.23 0.63
N ARG A 123 34.04 -8.76 1.39
CA ARG A 123 34.18 -8.44 2.83
C ARG A 123 34.25 -9.65 3.78
N TRP A 124 34.04 -10.87 3.27
CA TRP A 124 34.13 -12.13 4.01
C TRP A 124 35.44 -12.86 3.77
N ARG A 125 36.17 -12.45 2.73
CA ARG A 125 37.39 -13.10 2.28
C ARG A 125 38.43 -13.12 3.40
N ASP A 126 39.07 -14.27 3.54
CA ASP A 126 40.16 -14.55 4.48
C ASP A 126 39.76 -14.34 5.97
N ARG A 127 38.44 -14.33 6.25
CA ARG A 127 37.89 -14.29 7.60
C ARG A 127 37.45 -15.68 8.04
N ASN A 128 37.46 -15.89 9.35
CA ASN A 128 36.86 -17.07 9.95
C ASN A 128 35.35 -17.12 9.66
N LEU A 129 34.85 -18.31 9.34
CA LEU A 129 33.44 -18.54 8.99
C LEU A 129 32.49 -18.13 10.11
N LEU A 130 32.81 -18.45 11.37
CA LEU A 130 31.99 -18.07 12.52
C LEU A 130 31.90 -16.55 12.64
N ASP A 131 33.02 -15.82 12.49
CA ASP A 131 33.03 -14.35 12.54
C ASP A 131 32.18 -13.72 11.44
N VAL A 132 32.16 -14.33 10.24
CA VAL A 132 31.27 -13.92 9.16
C VAL A 132 29.81 -14.09 9.60
N PHE A 133 29.46 -15.26 10.17
CA PHE A 133 28.12 -15.52 10.67
C PHE A 133 27.70 -14.50 11.73
N LEU A 134 28.51 -14.27 12.76
CA LEU A 134 28.22 -13.36 13.87
C LEU A 134 28.07 -11.89 13.45
N SER A 135 28.88 -11.44 12.48
CA SER A 135 28.88 -10.04 12.06
C SER A 135 27.76 -9.69 11.08
N GLU A 136 27.41 -10.63 10.19
CA GLU A 136 26.52 -10.43 9.05
C GLU A 136 25.09 -10.94 9.30
N PHE A 137 24.94 -12.05 10.01
CA PHE A 137 23.67 -12.74 10.21
C PHE A 137 23.34 -12.76 11.70
N ARG A 138 22.35 -11.98 12.12
CA ARG A 138 22.08 -11.74 13.55
C ARG A 138 20.75 -12.31 14.02
N ASP A 139 20.17 -13.21 13.24
CA ASP A 139 18.93 -13.90 13.59
C ASP A 139 19.13 -15.02 14.62
N ARG A 140 20.39 -15.45 14.85
CA ARG A 140 20.72 -16.51 15.81
C ARG A 140 21.82 -16.09 16.78
N THR A 141 21.86 -16.78 17.92
CA THR A 141 22.91 -16.61 18.93
C THR A 141 24.25 -17.16 18.45
N PRO A 142 25.38 -16.70 19.01
CA PRO A 142 26.69 -17.27 18.69
C PRO A 142 26.78 -18.78 18.91
N GLU A 143 26.17 -19.28 19.97
CA GLU A 143 26.12 -20.70 20.33
C GLU A 143 25.34 -21.51 19.30
N ALA A 144 24.24 -20.96 18.78
CA ALA A 144 23.45 -21.61 17.73
C ALA A 144 24.25 -21.75 16.42
N TYR A 145 25.06 -20.74 16.06
CA TYR A 145 25.92 -20.84 14.87
C TYR A 145 27.09 -21.80 15.06
N LYS A 146 27.73 -21.81 16.23
CA LYS A 146 28.77 -22.80 16.54
C LYS A 146 28.22 -24.22 16.39
N LYS A 147 27.06 -24.50 17.01
CA LYS A 147 26.39 -25.79 16.91
C LYS A 147 26.03 -26.14 15.45
N ALA A 148 25.56 -25.19 14.65
CA ALA A 148 25.26 -25.43 13.25
C ALA A 148 26.50 -25.83 12.43
N ILE A 149 27.64 -25.16 12.67
CA ILE A 149 28.92 -25.52 12.02
C ILE A 149 29.38 -26.90 12.48
N GLU A 150 29.46 -27.14 13.79
CA GLU A 150 29.93 -28.41 14.36
C GLU A 150 29.05 -29.62 13.99
N SER A 151 27.76 -29.41 13.75
CA SER A 151 26.83 -30.46 13.33
C SER A 151 26.81 -30.72 11.82
N GLY A 152 27.65 -30.04 11.03
CA GLY A 152 27.73 -30.20 9.58
C GLY A 152 26.59 -29.49 8.81
N MET A 153 25.77 -28.68 9.47
CA MET A 153 24.70 -27.90 8.85
C MET A 153 25.23 -26.70 8.04
N VAL A 154 26.54 -26.47 8.07
CA VAL A 154 27.24 -25.51 7.23
C VAL A 154 28.34 -26.22 6.46
N CYS A 155 28.33 -26.06 5.13
CA CYS A 155 29.31 -26.63 4.22
C CYS A 155 30.00 -25.53 3.40
N ILE A 156 31.27 -25.75 3.09
CA ILE A 156 32.03 -24.99 2.09
C ILE A 156 32.32 -25.91 0.93
N ASN A 157 31.89 -25.52 -0.28
CA ASN A 157 32.08 -26.30 -1.50
C ASN A 157 31.63 -27.77 -1.32
N SER A 158 30.42 -27.95 -0.78
CA SER A 158 29.78 -29.25 -0.52
C SER A 158 30.46 -30.13 0.53
N LYS A 159 31.41 -29.59 1.31
CA LYS A 159 32.08 -30.31 2.41
C LYS A 159 31.76 -29.65 3.75
N PRO A 160 31.50 -30.42 4.83
CA PRO A 160 31.26 -29.86 6.16
C PRO A 160 32.38 -28.92 6.60
N ALA A 161 31.98 -27.75 7.12
CA ALA A 161 32.90 -26.77 7.69
C ALA A 161 33.15 -27.05 9.17
N ASP A 162 34.21 -26.46 9.71
CA ASP A 162 34.53 -26.46 11.14
C ASP A 162 34.73 -25.03 11.68
N LEU A 163 34.88 -24.89 12.99
CA LEU A 163 35.07 -23.58 13.64
C LEU A 163 36.39 -22.88 13.25
N SER A 164 37.35 -23.61 12.68
CA SER A 164 38.63 -23.05 12.21
C SER A 164 38.58 -22.61 10.74
N THR A 165 37.49 -22.94 10.04
CA THR A 165 37.35 -22.73 8.60
C THR A 165 37.48 -21.26 8.22
N ILE A 166 38.38 -20.97 7.28
CA ILE A 166 38.61 -19.64 6.71
C ILE A 166 37.94 -19.57 5.35
N VAL A 167 37.06 -18.59 5.15
CA VAL A 167 36.34 -18.39 3.89
C VAL A 167 37.27 -17.80 2.83
N ARG A 168 37.37 -18.44 1.67
CA ARG A 168 38.21 -18.01 0.54
C ARG A 168 37.39 -17.51 -0.63
N ASN A 169 38.05 -16.77 -1.50
CA ASN A 169 37.42 -16.25 -2.71
C ASN A 169 36.92 -17.41 -3.61
N GLY A 170 35.67 -17.32 -4.05
CA GLY A 170 35.03 -18.35 -4.87
C GLY A 170 34.36 -19.47 -4.09
N ASP A 171 34.55 -19.55 -2.76
CA ASP A 171 33.87 -20.55 -1.94
C ASP A 171 32.35 -20.38 -2.03
N LEU A 172 31.65 -21.49 -2.26
CA LEU A 172 30.21 -21.58 -2.10
C LEU A 172 29.90 -22.02 -0.66
N ILE A 173 29.25 -21.13 0.08
CA ILE A 173 28.79 -21.41 1.43
C ILE A 173 27.36 -21.95 1.33
N SER A 174 27.16 -23.16 1.83
CA SER A 174 25.86 -23.82 1.96
C SER A 174 25.48 -23.88 3.44
N HIS A 175 24.29 -23.43 3.79
CA HIS A 175 23.79 -23.50 5.16
C HIS A 175 22.37 -24.05 5.16
N ARG A 176 22.20 -25.22 5.77
CA ARG A 176 20.91 -25.88 5.96
C ARG A 176 20.29 -25.38 7.25
N GLY A 177 19.26 -24.57 7.13
CA GLY A 177 18.59 -23.93 8.26
C GLY A 177 17.15 -24.38 8.36
N PHE A 178 16.75 -24.86 9.54
CA PHE A 178 15.33 -24.96 9.87
C PHE A 178 14.76 -23.55 10.08
N ARG A 179 13.63 -23.27 9.41
CA ARG A 179 12.94 -21.99 9.42
C ARG A 179 11.59 -22.10 10.12
N ARG A 180 11.32 -21.09 10.95
CA ARG A 180 10.00 -20.79 11.48
C ARG A 180 9.71 -19.32 11.20
N GLU A 181 8.67 -19.05 10.43
CA GLU A 181 8.30 -17.69 10.07
C GLU A 181 7.38 -17.09 11.12
N GLY A 182 7.46 -15.77 11.31
CA GLY A 182 6.45 -15.05 12.06
C GLY A 182 5.07 -15.20 11.39
N HIS A 183 4.01 -15.17 12.18
CA HIS A 183 2.65 -15.19 11.65
C HIS A 183 2.35 -13.86 10.94
N VAL A 184 1.48 -13.89 9.94
CA VAL A 184 1.00 -12.71 9.20
C VAL A 184 -0.52 -12.69 9.16
N SER A 185 -1.12 -11.63 8.63
CA SER A 185 -2.58 -11.58 8.47
C SER A 185 -3.09 -12.71 7.58
N SER A 186 -4.25 -13.29 7.94
CA SER A 186 -5.00 -14.23 7.11
C SER A 186 -5.92 -13.55 6.09
N LYS A 187 -6.02 -12.21 6.12
CA LYS A 187 -6.85 -11.45 5.16
C LYS A 187 -6.49 -11.83 3.72
N GLU A 188 -7.53 -11.98 2.90
CA GLU A 188 -7.39 -12.32 1.48
C GLU A 188 -6.62 -11.25 0.72
N ILE A 189 -5.82 -11.68 -0.27
CA ILE A 189 -5.15 -10.80 -1.22
C ILE A 189 -6.06 -10.64 -2.43
N LYS A 190 -6.82 -9.54 -2.48
CA LYS A 190 -7.80 -9.32 -3.54
C LYS A 190 -7.12 -8.93 -4.85
N ILE A 191 -7.58 -9.49 -5.96
CA ILE A 191 -7.15 -9.10 -7.31
C ILE A 191 -7.99 -7.90 -7.76
N VAL A 192 -7.33 -6.80 -8.10
CA VAL A 192 -7.98 -5.59 -8.64
C VAL A 192 -8.02 -5.64 -10.17
N TYR A 193 -6.94 -6.13 -10.79
CA TYR A 193 -6.84 -6.27 -12.24
C TYR A 193 -5.81 -7.34 -12.59
N GLN A 194 -6.02 -8.04 -13.71
CA GLN A 194 -5.09 -9.04 -14.20
C GLN A 194 -5.16 -9.13 -15.73
N ASP A 195 -4.00 -9.12 -16.38
CA ASP A 195 -3.81 -9.49 -17.80
C ASP A 195 -2.64 -10.48 -17.96
N ASP A 196 -2.14 -10.67 -19.17
CA ASP A 196 -1.05 -11.61 -19.47
C ASP A 196 0.30 -11.23 -18.85
N ASP A 197 0.55 -9.93 -18.63
CA ASP A 197 1.84 -9.39 -18.18
C ASP A 197 1.79 -8.90 -16.72
N LEU A 198 0.64 -8.44 -16.25
CA LEU A 198 0.46 -7.69 -15.02
C LEU A 198 -0.64 -8.28 -14.13
N LEU A 199 -0.36 -8.26 -12.82
CA LEU A 199 -1.31 -8.53 -11.75
C LEU A 199 -1.30 -7.32 -10.79
N VAL A 200 -2.46 -6.71 -10.60
CA VAL A 200 -2.68 -5.62 -9.64
C VAL A 200 -3.52 -6.15 -8.50
N ILE A 201 -3.04 -5.98 -7.28
CA ILE A 201 -3.68 -6.49 -6.07
C ILE A 201 -4.00 -5.35 -5.10
N ASP A 202 -5.04 -5.56 -4.30
CA ASP A 202 -5.21 -4.88 -3.03
C ASP A 202 -4.54 -5.72 -1.94
N LYS A 203 -3.32 -5.30 -1.59
CA LYS A 203 -2.51 -5.98 -0.58
C LYS A 203 -3.10 -5.73 0.82
N PRO A 204 -3.43 -6.76 1.60
CA PRO A 204 -3.84 -6.57 2.99
C PRO A 204 -2.66 -6.11 3.87
N SER A 205 -2.97 -5.44 4.98
CA SER A 205 -1.98 -5.10 6.00
C SER A 205 -1.43 -6.36 6.69
N GLY A 206 -0.22 -6.26 7.24
CA GLY A 206 0.42 -7.34 8.02
C GLY A 206 1.24 -8.35 7.20
N ILE A 207 1.15 -8.35 5.86
CA ILE A 207 1.89 -9.26 4.98
C ILE A 207 3.06 -8.55 4.27
N PRO A 208 4.30 -9.06 4.32
CA PRO A 208 5.42 -8.54 3.53
C PRO A 208 5.21 -8.68 2.02
N ALA A 209 5.65 -7.70 1.24
CA ALA A 209 5.55 -7.72 -0.23
C ALA A 209 6.31 -8.89 -0.90
N HIS A 210 7.48 -9.26 -0.37
CA HIS A 210 8.37 -10.29 -0.92
C HIS A 210 9.21 -10.90 0.23
N PRO A 211 9.86 -12.07 0.01
CA PRO A 211 10.72 -12.69 1.02
C PRO A 211 11.74 -11.69 1.57
N SER A 212 11.69 -11.45 2.87
CA SER A 212 12.54 -10.48 3.56
C SER A 212 12.59 -10.79 5.06
N GLY A 213 13.79 -10.66 5.64
CA GLY A 213 14.02 -10.98 7.05
C GLY A 213 13.51 -12.37 7.43
N ARG A 214 12.68 -12.43 8.48
CA ARG A 214 12.10 -13.68 9.00
C ARG A 214 11.00 -14.28 8.11
N TYR A 215 10.55 -13.60 7.06
CA TYR A 215 9.46 -14.04 6.20
C TYR A 215 9.95 -14.47 4.82
N ARG A 216 9.42 -15.59 4.33
CA ARG A 216 9.63 -16.10 2.98
C ARG A 216 8.29 -16.55 2.40
N TYR A 217 7.73 -17.64 2.89
CA TYR A 217 6.43 -18.14 2.44
C TYR A 217 5.27 -17.28 2.93
N ASN A 218 5.40 -16.63 4.08
CA ASN A 218 4.51 -15.56 4.52
C ASN A 218 4.88 -14.22 3.86
N SER A 219 4.89 -14.19 2.53
CA SER A 219 5.01 -12.96 1.74
C SER A 219 4.06 -13.01 0.55
N VAL A 220 3.59 -11.84 0.10
CA VAL A 220 2.62 -11.71 -1.02
C VAL A 220 3.05 -12.53 -2.23
N THR A 221 4.29 -12.36 -2.70
CA THR A 221 4.78 -13.09 -3.88
C THR A 221 4.78 -14.60 -3.70
N LYS A 222 5.02 -15.12 -2.49
CA LYS A 222 5.07 -16.57 -2.25
C LYS A 222 3.70 -17.17 -1.97
N ILE A 223 2.85 -16.43 -1.27
CA ILE A 223 1.44 -16.76 -1.09
C ILE A 223 0.76 -16.89 -2.46
N LEU A 224 0.86 -15.86 -3.29
CA LEU A 224 0.25 -15.87 -4.62
C LEU A 224 0.93 -16.88 -5.56
N GLN A 225 2.25 -17.10 -5.45
CA GLN A 225 2.90 -18.18 -6.22
C GLN A 225 2.31 -19.55 -5.86
N HIS A 226 2.07 -19.81 -4.57
CA HIS A 226 1.45 -21.06 -4.12
C HIS A 226 -0.02 -21.16 -4.56
N GLU A 227 -0.78 -20.07 -4.47
CA GLU A 227 -2.21 -20.04 -4.82
C GLU A 227 -2.45 -20.09 -6.35
N MET A 228 -1.57 -19.50 -7.16
CA MET A 228 -1.75 -19.35 -8.61
C MET A 228 -0.79 -20.18 -9.47
N GLY A 229 0.24 -20.80 -8.88
CA GLY A 229 1.24 -21.58 -9.61
C GLY A 229 2.19 -20.76 -10.50
N ILE A 230 2.23 -19.44 -10.34
CA ILE A 230 3.05 -18.54 -11.16
C ILE A 230 4.06 -17.74 -10.33
N VAL A 231 5.28 -17.57 -10.86
CA VAL A 231 6.28 -16.70 -10.24
C VAL A 231 5.92 -15.24 -10.53
N LEU A 232 5.79 -14.45 -9.47
CA LEU A 232 5.40 -13.04 -9.55
C LEU A 232 6.57 -12.13 -9.16
N HIS A 233 6.73 -11.04 -9.91
CA HIS A 233 7.83 -10.09 -9.77
C HIS A 233 7.31 -8.72 -9.32
N PRO A 234 7.62 -8.24 -8.10
CA PRO A 234 7.15 -6.94 -7.63
C PRO A 234 7.58 -5.76 -8.50
N CYS A 235 6.62 -4.99 -9.00
CA CYS A 235 6.86 -3.74 -9.74
C CYS A 235 7.01 -2.54 -8.78
N ASN A 236 6.32 -2.60 -7.65
CA ASN A 236 6.49 -1.70 -6.51
C ASN A 236 6.47 -2.51 -5.21
N ARG A 237 6.77 -1.85 -4.10
CA ARG A 237 6.70 -2.46 -2.77
C ARG A 237 5.95 -1.52 -1.84
N LEU A 238 5.08 -2.10 -1.03
CA LEU A 238 4.51 -1.46 0.15
C LEU A 238 5.17 -2.06 1.40
N ASP A 239 5.27 -1.27 2.45
CA ASP A 239 5.73 -1.77 3.75
C ASP A 239 4.79 -2.88 4.25
N ARG A 240 5.29 -3.76 5.13
CA ARG A 240 4.52 -4.90 5.66
C ARG A 240 3.13 -4.49 6.15
N LEU A 241 3.06 -3.41 6.93
CA LEU A 241 1.83 -2.88 7.52
C LEU A 241 1.02 -1.99 6.55
N THR A 242 1.61 -1.47 5.47
CA THR A 242 0.84 -0.65 4.52
C THR A 242 -0.04 -1.55 3.66
N SER A 243 -1.31 -1.21 3.53
CA SER A 243 -2.28 -1.93 2.68
C SER A 243 -2.48 -1.21 1.34
N GLY A 244 -3.20 -1.82 0.39
CA GLY A 244 -3.61 -1.19 -0.87
C GLY A 244 -2.83 -1.65 -2.09
N LEU A 245 -2.88 -0.83 -3.15
CA LEU A 245 -2.39 -1.16 -4.49
C LEU A 245 -0.91 -1.57 -4.53
N MET A 246 -0.72 -2.81 -4.98
CA MET A 246 0.58 -3.35 -5.33
C MET A 246 0.52 -4.04 -6.69
N PHE A 247 1.57 -3.85 -7.46
CA PHE A 247 1.69 -4.31 -8.84
C PHE A 247 2.76 -5.40 -8.91
N LEU A 248 2.43 -6.48 -9.61
CA LEU A 248 3.25 -7.67 -9.77
C LEU A 248 3.30 -8.01 -11.27
N GLY A 249 4.49 -8.11 -11.85
CA GLY A 249 4.66 -8.64 -13.19
C GLY A 249 4.61 -10.16 -13.17
N LYS A 250 3.87 -10.75 -14.10
CA LYS A 250 3.87 -12.21 -14.34
C LYS A 250 5.15 -12.68 -15.03
N THR A 251 5.88 -11.73 -15.63
CA THR A 251 7.22 -11.95 -16.20
C THR A 251 8.17 -10.85 -15.72
N ALA A 252 9.47 -11.13 -15.69
CA ALA A 252 10.49 -10.12 -15.38
C ALA A 252 10.49 -8.94 -16.36
N LYS A 253 10.06 -9.17 -17.61
CA LYS A 253 9.92 -8.11 -18.62
C LYS A 253 8.72 -7.21 -18.31
N GLY A 254 7.58 -7.80 -17.97
CA GLY A 254 6.37 -7.08 -17.56
C GLY A 254 6.63 -6.19 -16.34
N SER A 255 7.33 -6.71 -15.34
CA SER A 255 7.67 -5.91 -14.14
C SER A 255 8.56 -4.71 -14.45
N THR A 256 9.56 -4.89 -15.32
CA THR A 256 10.51 -3.83 -15.69
C THR A 256 9.81 -2.62 -16.32
N LYS A 257 8.80 -2.83 -17.17
CA LYS A 257 8.06 -1.74 -17.84
C LYS A 257 7.41 -0.80 -16.82
N LEU A 258 6.68 -1.36 -15.85
CA LEU A 258 5.98 -0.57 -14.84
C LEU A 258 6.95 0.03 -13.81
N MET A 259 8.01 -0.69 -13.43
CA MET A 259 9.07 -0.17 -12.57
C MET A 259 9.70 1.09 -13.16
N THR A 260 9.97 1.11 -14.47
CA THR A 260 10.50 2.28 -15.17
C THR A 260 9.52 3.46 -15.10
N GLN A 261 8.23 3.25 -15.38
CA GLN A 261 7.23 4.32 -15.28
C GLN A 261 7.15 4.93 -13.86
N ILE A 262 7.20 4.09 -12.82
CA ILE A 262 7.20 4.54 -11.42
C ILE A 262 8.48 5.31 -11.10
N LYS A 263 9.64 4.81 -11.55
CA LYS A 263 10.95 5.43 -11.33
C LYS A 263 11.05 6.80 -11.99
N ASP A 264 10.50 6.93 -13.20
CA ASP A 264 10.49 8.17 -13.98
C ASP A 264 9.45 9.19 -13.48
N ARG A 265 8.76 8.89 -12.36
CA ARG A 265 7.71 9.74 -11.75
C ARG A 265 6.55 10.03 -12.70
N ASN A 266 6.25 9.11 -13.60
CA ASN A 266 5.11 9.17 -14.52
C ASN A 266 3.83 8.56 -13.91
N VAL A 267 3.86 8.21 -12.63
CA VAL A 267 2.74 7.63 -11.88
C VAL A 267 2.36 8.57 -10.74
N SER A 268 1.11 9.03 -10.75
CA SER A 268 0.45 9.69 -9.64
C SER A 268 0.00 8.64 -8.62
N LYS A 269 0.11 8.95 -7.33
CA LYS A 269 -0.26 8.05 -6.24
C LYS A 269 -1.09 8.81 -5.22
N GLU A 270 -2.16 8.19 -4.78
CA GLU A 270 -2.97 8.66 -3.67
C GLU A 270 -3.07 7.58 -2.60
N TYR A 271 -3.03 8.02 -1.35
CA TYR A 271 -3.17 7.18 -0.17
C TYR A 271 -4.28 7.72 0.71
N ILE A 272 -4.92 6.83 1.46
CA ILE A 272 -5.83 7.19 2.55
C ILE A 272 -5.12 6.90 3.87
N ALA A 273 -5.24 7.81 4.83
CA ALA A 273 -4.69 7.64 6.17
C ALA A 273 -5.70 8.10 7.25
N ARG A 274 -5.66 7.47 8.42
CA ARG A 274 -6.39 7.94 9.61
C ARG A 274 -5.41 8.45 10.66
N VAL A 275 -5.50 9.74 10.95
CA VAL A 275 -4.51 10.48 11.74
C VAL A 275 -5.08 10.95 13.07
N LYS A 276 -4.22 11.09 14.08
CA LYS A 276 -4.56 11.67 15.38
C LYS A 276 -4.96 13.13 15.22
N GLY A 277 -6.05 13.54 15.85
CA GLY A 277 -6.50 14.92 15.96
C GLY A 277 -7.45 15.39 14.86
N LYS A 278 -8.00 16.59 15.05
CA LYS A 278 -8.77 17.33 14.04
C LYS A 278 -7.80 17.97 13.04
N PHE A 279 -7.61 17.32 11.90
CA PHE A 279 -6.77 17.83 10.82
C PHE A 279 -7.39 19.14 10.27
N PRO A 280 -6.57 20.09 9.80
CA PRO A 280 -7.08 21.33 9.18
C PRO A 280 -7.95 21.06 7.95
N LYS A 281 -8.82 22.01 7.62
CA LYS A 281 -9.76 21.88 6.51
C LYS A 281 -9.10 22.16 5.17
N GLU A 282 -8.14 23.07 5.19
CA GLU A 282 -7.30 23.46 4.09
C GLU A 282 -6.31 22.34 3.74
N SER A 283 -5.87 22.32 2.49
CA SER A 283 -4.81 21.40 2.08
C SER A 283 -3.48 21.85 2.65
N ILE A 284 -2.66 20.90 3.09
CA ILE A 284 -1.34 21.15 3.68
C ILE A 284 -0.30 20.42 2.84
N THR A 285 0.69 21.16 2.35
CA THR A 285 1.88 20.59 1.71
C THR A 285 3.04 20.59 2.68
N VAL A 286 3.71 19.44 2.81
CA VAL A 286 4.86 19.24 3.68
C VAL A 286 6.09 18.96 2.83
N ASP A 287 6.97 19.95 2.71
CA ASP A 287 8.22 19.90 1.94
C ASP A 287 9.44 19.70 2.85
N GLN A 288 9.46 18.59 3.58
CA GLN A 288 10.50 18.31 4.58
C GLN A 288 11.42 17.17 4.12
N PRO A 289 12.76 17.37 4.08
CA PRO A 289 13.71 16.36 3.63
C PRO A 289 13.82 15.21 4.63
N LEU A 290 14.00 13.98 4.13
CA LEU A 290 13.97 12.77 4.94
C LEU A 290 15.28 11.99 4.91
N LEU A 291 15.72 11.55 6.09
CA LEU A 291 16.90 10.70 6.29
C LEU A 291 16.48 9.37 6.92
N THR A 292 17.00 8.27 6.39
CA THR A 292 16.99 6.97 7.09
C THR A 292 18.08 7.00 8.16
N LEU A 293 17.70 7.33 9.39
CA LEU A 293 18.63 7.46 10.51
C LEU A 293 19.18 6.09 10.93
N ASN A 294 18.30 5.10 11.07
CA ASN A 294 18.69 3.75 11.47
C ASN A 294 17.93 2.71 10.64
N PRO A 295 18.56 2.12 9.62
CA PRO A 295 17.94 1.10 8.78
C PRO A 295 17.51 -0.15 9.55
N ARG A 296 18.19 -0.49 10.66
CA ARG A 296 17.86 -1.69 11.47
C ARG A 296 16.54 -1.53 12.20
N LEU A 297 16.28 -0.33 12.72
CA LEU A 297 15.04 0.01 13.41
C LEU A 297 13.97 0.52 12.44
N THR A 298 14.27 0.57 11.13
CA THR A 298 13.42 1.18 10.10
C THR A 298 13.04 2.64 10.42
N LEU A 299 13.90 3.35 11.15
CA LEU A 299 13.67 4.71 11.62
C LEU A 299 14.10 5.73 10.56
N ASN A 300 13.12 6.50 10.10
CA ASN A 300 13.30 7.67 9.24
C ASN A 300 12.87 8.93 9.98
N VAL A 301 13.56 10.04 9.75
CA VAL A 301 13.32 11.34 10.41
C VAL A 301 13.46 12.49 9.41
N VAL A 302 12.93 13.66 9.76
CA VAL A 302 13.23 14.90 9.05
C VAL A 302 14.65 15.33 9.39
N ASP A 303 15.47 15.61 8.37
CA ASP A 303 16.85 16.07 8.54
C ASP A 303 17.21 17.05 7.42
N PHE A 304 17.47 18.31 7.77
CA PHE A 304 17.74 19.39 6.81
C PHE A 304 19.15 19.37 6.21
N VAL A 305 20.07 18.57 6.77
CA VAL A 305 21.48 18.55 6.37
C VAL A 305 21.78 17.36 5.46
N LYS A 306 21.30 16.18 5.83
CA LYS A 306 21.57 14.89 5.17
C LYS A 306 20.33 14.26 4.54
N GLY A 307 19.15 14.82 4.81
CA GLY A 307 17.90 14.32 4.28
C GLY A 307 17.79 14.50 2.77
N LYS A 308 17.08 13.59 2.12
CA LYS A 308 16.72 13.69 0.71
C LYS A 308 15.39 14.40 0.59
N GLU A 309 15.28 15.29 -0.40
CA GLU A 309 14.03 15.99 -0.70
C GLU A 309 12.84 15.03 -0.76
N ALA A 310 11.78 15.45 -0.07
CA ALA A 310 10.50 14.77 -0.03
C ALA A 310 9.37 15.80 0.10
N SER A 311 8.27 15.56 -0.62
CA SER A 311 7.10 16.43 -0.63
C SER A 311 5.82 15.61 -0.68
N THR A 312 4.85 15.97 0.18
CA THR A 312 3.54 15.32 0.27
C THR A 312 2.47 16.37 0.50
N GLU A 313 1.38 16.31 -0.26
CA GLU A 313 0.17 17.10 -0.02
C GLU A 313 -0.86 16.26 0.76
N PHE A 314 -1.55 16.88 1.70
CA PHE A 314 -2.56 16.27 2.55
C PHE A 314 -3.85 17.07 2.49
N LYS A 315 -4.98 16.38 2.36
CA LYS A 315 -6.32 16.99 2.39
C LYS A 315 -7.24 16.19 3.30
N ARG A 316 -7.98 16.89 4.16
CA ARG A 316 -8.96 16.24 5.04
C ARG A 316 -10.19 15.79 4.25
N ILE A 317 -10.64 14.57 4.55
CA ILE A 317 -11.88 14.00 4.02
C ILE A 317 -12.99 14.11 5.06
N SER A 318 -12.73 13.60 6.27
CA SER A 318 -13.70 13.60 7.36
C SER A 318 -13.02 13.70 8.73
N TYR A 319 -13.80 14.06 9.75
CA TYR A 319 -13.36 14.13 11.15
C TYR A 319 -14.31 13.37 12.08
N ASP A 320 -13.75 12.48 12.90
CA ASP A 320 -14.44 11.75 13.95
C ASP A 320 -14.13 12.37 15.34
N PRO A 321 -15.04 13.19 15.91
CA PRO A 321 -14.91 13.73 17.26
C PRO A 321 -14.88 12.68 18.37
N LYS A 322 -15.47 11.48 18.18
CA LYS A 322 -15.52 10.43 19.22
C LYS A 322 -14.14 9.85 19.48
N THR A 323 -13.38 9.62 18.42
CA THR A 323 -11.99 9.11 18.53
C THR A 323 -10.95 10.22 18.45
N ASN A 324 -11.37 11.47 18.19
CA ASN A 324 -10.49 12.60 17.88
C ASN A 324 -9.47 12.22 16.79
N THR A 325 -9.97 11.71 15.66
CA THR A 325 -9.15 11.35 14.49
C THR A 325 -9.75 11.91 13.22
N SER A 326 -8.91 12.12 12.21
CA SER A 326 -9.36 12.54 10.88
C SER A 326 -8.96 11.52 9.84
N VAL A 327 -9.80 11.33 8.82
CA VAL A 327 -9.44 10.61 7.61
C VAL A 327 -8.97 11.63 6.58
N ILE A 328 -7.81 11.36 5.98
CA ILE A 328 -7.16 12.27 5.04
C ILE A 328 -6.76 11.53 3.76
N LYS A 329 -6.75 12.28 2.67
CA LYS A 329 -6.07 11.91 1.43
C LYS A 329 -4.62 12.40 1.48
N CYS A 330 -3.69 11.57 1.04
CA CYS A 330 -2.28 11.91 0.93
C CYS A 330 -1.81 11.75 -0.52
N HIS A 331 -1.16 12.77 -1.06
CA HIS A 331 -0.62 12.79 -2.41
C HIS A 331 0.91 13.01 -2.36
N PRO A 332 1.71 11.93 -2.26
CA PRO A 332 3.17 12.06 -2.24
C PRO A 332 3.74 12.35 -3.63
N LEU A 333 4.42 13.49 -3.77
CA LEU A 333 5.10 13.92 -5.00
C LEU A 333 6.47 13.24 -5.18
N THR A 334 6.97 12.61 -4.13
CA THR A 334 8.21 11.84 -4.06
C THR A 334 7.98 10.47 -3.43
N GLY A 335 8.97 9.57 -3.47
CA GLY A 335 8.84 8.21 -2.91
C GLY A 335 9.99 7.85 -1.97
N ARG A 336 10.02 8.42 -0.76
CA ARG A 336 10.97 8.02 0.30
C ARG A 336 10.34 6.99 1.24
N THR A 337 11.17 6.17 1.88
CA THR A 337 10.73 5.21 2.90
C THR A 337 10.02 5.94 4.04
N HIS A 338 8.84 5.46 4.44
CA HIS A 338 8.00 6.05 5.49
C HIS A 338 7.62 7.53 5.28
N GLN A 339 7.69 8.06 4.04
CA GLN A 339 7.51 9.49 3.78
C GLN A 339 6.24 10.08 4.39
N ILE A 340 5.09 9.50 4.07
CA ILE A 340 3.78 9.93 4.58
C ILE A 340 3.77 9.90 6.11
N ARG A 341 4.26 8.80 6.69
CA ARG A 341 4.27 8.56 8.15
C ARG A 341 5.07 9.62 8.89
N VAL A 342 6.29 9.92 8.42
CA VAL A 342 7.19 10.91 9.03
C VAL A 342 6.71 12.34 8.82
N HIS A 343 6.22 12.68 7.63
CA HIS A 343 5.67 14.01 7.36
C HIS A 343 4.47 14.32 8.26
N LEU A 344 3.54 13.37 8.39
CA LEU A 344 2.38 13.48 9.26
C LEU A 344 2.76 13.60 10.73
N GLN A 345 3.72 12.79 11.20
CA GLN A 345 4.28 12.93 12.54
C GLN A 345 4.89 14.32 12.76
N TYR A 346 5.71 14.79 11.83
CA TYR A 346 6.41 16.07 11.91
C TYR A 346 5.44 17.25 12.08
N ILE A 347 4.31 17.26 11.36
CA ILE A 347 3.29 18.31 11.52
C ILE A 347 2.36 18.11 12.74
N GLY A 348 2.53 17.01 13.49
CA GLY A 348 1.79 16.72 14.72
C GLY A 348 0.50 15.93 14.54
N TYR A 349 0.30 15.34 13.36
CA TYR A 349 -0.86 14.52 13.02
C TYR A 349 -0.42 13.09 12.61
N PRO A 350 0.33 12.35 13.44
CA PRO A 350 0.77 11.01 13.06
C PRO A 350 -0.42 10.09 12.78
N ILE A 351 -0.19 9.07 11.95
CA ILE A 351 -1.17 7.99 11.74
C ILE A 351 -1.48 7.36 13.10
N ALA A 352 -2.76 7.33 13.48
CA ALA A 352 -3.16 7.18 14.88
C ALA A 352 -2.75 5.84 15.50
N ASN A 353 -2.69 4.77 14.69
CA ASN A 353 -2.26 3.44 15.10
C ASN A 353 -0.83 3.09 14.65
N ASP A 354 0.00 4.07 14.30
CA ASP A 354 1.38 3.80 13.88
C ASP A 354 2.26 3.35 15.06
N PRO A 355 2.78 2.11 15.07
CA PRO A 355 3.53 1.58 16.21
C PRO A 355 4.93 2.18 16.35
N ILE A 356 5.42 2.85 15.29
CA ILE A 356 6.72 3.53 15.32
C ILE A 356 6.51 4.99 15.63
N TYR A 357 5.72 5.71 14.83
CA TYR A 357 5.67 7.18 14.83
C TYR A 357 4.56 7.78 15.71
N SER A 358 3.60 6.96 16.12
CA SER A 358 2.53 7.36 17.04
C SER A 358 2.63 6.66 18.39
N ASN A 359 3.85 6.27 18.79
CA ASN A 359 4.12 5.58 20.04
C ASN A 359 4.59 6.55 21.13
N GLY A 360 3.77 6.72 22.18
CA GLY A 360 4.04 7.66 23.27
C GLY A 360 5.23 7.27 24.16
N TYR A 361 5.56 5.98 24.26
CA TYR A 361 6.76 5.54 24.98
C TYR A 361 8.02 5.94 24.20
N VAL A 362 8.02 5.74 22.88
CA VAL A 362 9.17 6.05 22.02
C VAL A 362 9.40 7.55 21.91
N TRP A 363 8.35 8.32 21.59
CA TRP A 363 8.46 9.74 21.21
C TRP A 363 8.00 10.73 22.29
N GLY A 364 7.48 10.25 23.41
CA GLY A 364 6.89 11.10 24.45
C GLY A 364 5.54 11.71 24.03
N ASN A 365 5.08 12.68 24.83
CA ASN A 365 3.73 13.26 24.68
C ASN A 365 3.53 14.03 23.37
N ASN A 366 4.58 14.68 22.84
CA ASN A 366 4.53 15.45 21.60
C ASN A 366 4.66 14.58 20.33
N LEU A 367 4.90 13.27 20.49
CA LEU A 367 5.01 12.30 19.39
C LEU A 367 5.98 12.71 18.28
N GLY A 368 7.04 13.47 18.59
CA GLY A 368 8.05 13.89 17.61
C GLY A 368 7.63 15.03 16.67
N LYS A 369 6.56 15.78 16.99
CA LYS A 369 6.17 16.99 16.25
C LYS A 369 7.37 17.95 16.10
N ASN A 370 7.48 18.60 14.95
CA ASN A 370 8.59 19.45 14.52
C ASN A 370 9.98 18.79 14.54
N GLY A 371 10.05 17.45 14.67
CA GLY A 371 11.31 16.74 14.86
C GLY A 371 11.87 16.87 16.28
N GLU A 372 11.06 17.33 17.25
CA GLU A 372 11.47 17.49 18.65
C GLU A 372 11.52 16.13 19.36
N ALA A 373 12.70 15.50 19.36
CA ALA A 373 12.96 14.30 20.15
C ALA A 373 14.47 14.11 20.40
N ASP A 374 14.81 13.44 21.50
CA ASP A 374 16.15 12.87 21.68
C ASP A 374 16.27 11.60 20.83
N LEU A 375 16.94 11.73 19.69
CA LEU A 375 17.08 10.65 18.70
C LEU A 375 17.90 9.46 19.20
N GLU A 376 18.76 9.64 20.20
CA GLU A 376 19.49 8.53 20.82
C GLU A 376 18.55 7.71 21.70
N GLN A 377 17.74 8.39 22.53
CA GLN A 377 16.71 7.73 23.32
C GLN A 377 15.62 7.06 22.47
N VAL A 378 15.18 7.72 21.39
CA VAL A 378 14.20 7.14 20.45
C VAL A 378 14.72 5.83 19.87
N GLN A 379 15.99 5.79 19.43
CA GLN A 379 16.58 4.57 18.90
C GLN A 379 16.67 3.47 19.96
N LYS A 380 17.07 3.80 21.19
CA LYS A 380 17.11 2.85 22.29
C LYS A 380 15.74 2.24 22.57
N ARG A 381 14.71 3.08 22.71
CA ARG A 381 13.33 2.65 23.02
C ARG A 381 12.71 1.84 21.88
N LEU A 382 13.02 2.17 20.63
CA LEU A 382 12.61 1.35 19.47
C LEU A 382 13.32 0.00 19.44
N ASP A 383 14.58 -0.08 19.85
CA ASP A 383 15.32 -1.36 19.92
C ASP A 383 14.76 -2.31 21.00
N GLU A 384 14.13 -1.75 22.03
CA GLU A 384 13.43 -2.51 23.09
C GLU A 384 12.08 -3.09 22.62
N MET A 385 11.44 -2.48 21.61
CA MET A 385 10.17 -2.97 21.04
C MET A 385 10.35 -4.34 20.39
N GLY A 386 9.43 -5.26 20.69
CA GLY A 386 9.49 -6.65 20.26
C GLY A 386 10.49 -7.51 21.04
N LYS A 387 11.37 -6.91 21.85
CA LYS A 387 12.32 -7.65 22.72
C LYS A 387 11.81 -7.68 24.16
N THR A 388 11.81 -6.53 24.82
CA THR A 388 11.45 -6.41 26.24
C THR A 388 10.05 -5.82 26.43
N ARG A 389 9.50 -5.17 25.41
CA ARG A 389 8.16 -4.58 25.40
C ARG A 389 7.43 -4.91 24.12
N ALA A 390 6.11 -5.07 24.20
CA ALA A 390 5.29 -5.22 23.02
C ALA A 390 5.00 -3.84 22.40
N ALA A 391 4.78 -3.81 21.08
CA ALA A 391 4.46 -2.56 20.38
C ALA A 391 3.11 -2.00 20.84
N SER A 392 3.01 -0.67 20.85
CA SER A 392 1.78 0.09 21.14
C SER A 392 1.72 1.34 20.28
N SER A 393 0.55 1.96 20.23
CA SER A 393 0.31 3.20 19.51
C SER A 393 -0.61 4.13 20.31
N TRP A 394 -0.83 5.35 19.83
CA TRP A 394 -1.63 6.34 20.54
C TRP A 394 -3.09 5.90 20.70
N ILE A 395 -3.70 5.32 19.66
CA ILE A 395 -5.09 4.85 19.70
C ILE A 395 -5.22 3.44 20.31
N HIS A 396 -4.15 2.64 20.28
CA HIS A 396 -4.08 1.33 20.91
C HIS A 396 -2.90 1.29 21.91
N PRO A 397 -3.08 1.90 23.10
CA PRO A 397 -2.00 2.04 24.08
C PRO A 397 -1.70 0.73 24.82
N GLN A 398 -2.57 -0.27 24.71
CA GLN A 398 -2.31 -1.61 25.24
C GLN A 398 -1.13 -2.21 24.47
N GLU A 399 -0.12 -2.70 25.19
CA GLU A 399 1.04 -3.39 24.62
C GLU A 399 0.64 -4.82 24.22
N ASP A 400 -0.14 -4.94 23.15
CA ASP A 400 -0.67 -6.21 22.64
C ASP A 400 0.15 -6.77 21.48
N GLY A 401 1.22 -6.06 21.09
CA GLY A 401 2.09 -6.47 20.02
C GLY A 401 2.94 -7.71 20.31
N GLU A 402 3.64 -8.17 19.28
CA GLU A 402 4.55 -9.30 19.31
C GLU A 402 5.72 -8.99 20.25
N LYS A 403 6.07 -9.95 21.10
CA LYS A 403 7.17 -9.85 22.05
C LYS A 403 7.95 -11.15 22.09
N LEU A 404 9.26 -11.02 22.25
CA LEU A 404 10.16 -12.13 22.49
C LEU A 404 9.75 -12.89 23.76
N LEU A 405 9.74 -14.21 23.66
CA LEU A 405 9.59 -15.13 24.78
C LEU A 405 10.97 -15.52 25.30
N ASP A 406 11.07 -15.83 26.60
CA ASP A 406 12.25 -16.44 27.21
C ASP A 406 12.40 -17.94 26.84
N GLU A 407 11.79 -18.34 25.71
CA GLU A 407 11.79 -19.69 25.18
C GLU A 407 12.61 -19.74 23.90
N ILE A 408 13.46 -20.76 23.81
CA ILE A 408 14.25 -21.05 22.63
C ILE A 408 13.73 -22.34 22.03
N CYS A 409 13.50 -22.35 20.72
CA CYS A 409 13.11 -23.57 20.04
C CYS A 409 14.25 -24.60 20.12
N PRO A 410 14.04 -25.78 20.74
CA PRO A 410 15.11 -26.74 21.04
C PRO A 410 15.77 -27.32 19.79
N HIS A 411 15.06 -27.33 18.65
CA HIS A 411 15.58 -27.78 17.37
C HIS A 411 16.42 -26.74 16.64
N THR A 412 16.16 -25.44 16.87
CA THR A 412 16.67 -24.37 15.99
C THR A 412 17.59 -23.37 16.68
N GLY A 413 17.51 -23.27 18.01
CA GLY A 413 18.16 -22.20 18.76
C GLY A 413 17.54 -20.81 18.52
N LEU A 414 16.42 -20.71 17.80
CA LEU A 414 15.74 -19.45 17.55
C LEU A 414 14.90 -19.06 18.76
N GLN A 415 14.96 -17.77 19.10
CA GLN A 415 14.08 -17.19 20.09
C GLN A 415 12.64 -17.20 19.58
N MET A 416 11.72 -17.53 20.47
CA MET A 416 10.31 -17.59 20.18
C MET A 416 9.68 -16.22 20.41
N TYR A 417 8.57 -15.96 19.73
CA TYR A 417 7.79 -14.74 19.89
C TYR A 417 6.36 -15.12 20.23
N THR A 418 5.66 -14.25 20.95
CA THR A 418 4.20 -14.31 21.07
C THR A 418 3.54 -14.16 19.71
N GLU A 419 2.23 -14.42 19.63
CA GLU A 419 1.50 -14.11 18.41
C GLU A 419 1.38 -12.59 18.20
N PRO A 420 1.45 -12.11 16.94
CA PRO A 420 1.37 -10.68 16.66
C PRO A 420 0.00 -10.09 17.02
N GLY A 421 0.04 -8.87 17.55
CA GLY A 421 -1.10 -8.06 17.98
C GLY A 421 -1.74 -7.25 16.86
N ILE A 422 -2.71 -6.39 17.21
CA ILE A 422 -3.26 -5.45 16.21
C ILE A 422 -2.20 -4.42 15.77
N ASN A 423 -1.37 -3.97 16.72
CA ASN A 423 -0.27 -3.03 16.47
C ASN A 423 0.83 -3.61 15.54
N ASP A 424 0.88 -4.94 15.32
CA ASP A 424 1.79 -5.57 14.35
C ASP A 424 1.12 -6.01 13.06
N LEU A 425 -0.20 -5.96 12.95
CA LEU A 425 -0.93 -6.51 11.81
C LEU A 425 -1.66 -5.44 11.01
N GLU A 426 -1.82 -4.25 11.58
CA GLU A 426 -2.58 -3.18 10.96
C GLU A 426 -1.86 -1.83 11.05
N LEU A 427 -2.01 -1.03 9.99
CA LEU A 427 -1.68 0.38 9.96
C LEU A 427 -2.76 1.07 9.13
N TRP A 428 -3.27 2.19 9.62
CA TRP A 428 -4.27 3.00 8.92
C TRP A 428 -3.60 3.89 7.88
N LEU A 429 -2.95 3.23 6.92
CA LEU A 429 -2.37 3.77 5.71
C LEU A 429 -2.63 2.79 4.55
N HIS A 430 -3.28 3.28 3.51
CA HIS A 430 -3.76 2.48 2.39
C HIS A 430 -3.42 3.14 1.06
N ALA A 431 -2.70 2.43 0.18
CA ALA A 431 -2.42 2.85 -1.19
C ALA A 431 -3.68 2.72 -2.05
N TYR A 432 -4.33 3.83 -2.35
CA TYR A 432 -5.71 3.83 -2.81
C TYR A 432 -5.88 3.93 -4.32
N LEU A 433 -5.19 4.87 -4.96
CA LEU A 433 -5.29 5.14 -6.40
C LEU A 433 -3.90 5.35 -6.98
N TYR A 434 -3.54 4.57 -7.99
CA TYR A 434 -2.36 4.79 -8.81
C TYR A 434 -2.82 5.02 -10.25
N GLU A 435 -2.34 6.09 -10.88
CA GLU A 435 -2.72 6.44 -12.26
C GLU A 435 -1.49 6.94 -13.03
N ALA A 436 -1.42 6.58 -14.31
CA ALA A 436 -0.42 7.12 -15.21
C ALA A 436 -0.73 8.59 -15.55
N LYS A 437 0.28 9.44 -15.53
CA LYS A 437 0.12 10.88 -15.85
C LYS A 437 -0.33 11.15 -17.28
N ASP A 438 -0.09 10.21 -18.19
CA ASP A 438 -0.57 10.27 -19.58
C ASP A 438 -2.00 9.74 -19.76
N GLY A 439 -2.65 9.29 -18.67
CA GLY A 439 -4.00 8.73 -18.69
C GLY A 439 -4.09 7.31 -19.26
N SER A 440 -2.95 6.65 -19.55
CA SER A 440 -2.95 5.32 -20.18
C SER A 440 -3.54 4.21 -19.30
N TRP A 441 -3.51 4.38 -17.98
CA TRP A 441 -4.13 3.45 -17.02
C TRP A 441 -4.41 4.15 -15.69
N SER A 442 -5.40 3.63 -14.96
CA SER A 442 -5.78 4.08 -13.62
C SER A 442 -6.38 2.90 -12.84
N TYR A 443 -5.76 2.55 -11.72
CA TYR A 443 -6.23 1.47 -10.84
C TYR A 443 -6.55 2.03 -9.46
N LYS A 444 -7.65 1.57 -8.88
CA LYS A 444 -8.19 2.04 -7.61
C LYS A 444 -8.73 0.87 -6.78
N THR A 445 -8.58 0.93 -5.46
CA THR A 445 -9.20 0.00 -4.52
C THR A 445 -10.50 0.55 -3.95
N SER A 446 -11.28 -0.31 -3.28
CA SER A 446 -12.32 0.17 -2.36
C SER A 446 -11.70 0.96 -1.21
N TYR A 447 -12.45 1.90 -0.64
CA TYR A 447 -12.01 2.53 0.61
C TYR A 447 -11.85 1.47 1.71
N PRO A 448 -10.82 1.58 2.56
CA PRO A 448 -10.66 0.66 3.67
C PRO A 448 -11.74 0.88 4.73
N GLU A 449 -12.24 -0.20 5.35
CA GLU A 449 -13.35 -0.13 6.31
C GLU A 449 -13.08 0.86 7.46
N TRP A 450 -11.86 0.87 8.01
CA TRP A 450 -11.48 1.78 9.11
C TRP A 450 -11.55 3.27 8.74
N ALA A 451 -11.63 3.62 7.44
CA ALA A 451 -11.76 4.99 6.95
C ALA A 451 -13.22 5.43 6.77
N ILE A 452 -14.16 4.49 6.65
CA ILE A 452 -15.56 4.80 6.33
C ILE A 452 -16.55 4.30 7.41
N ASP A 453 -16.10 3.48 8.35
CA ASP A 453 -16.94 2.94 9.43
C ASP A 453 -17.68 4.05 10.22
N TYR A 454 -16.97 5.14 10.55
CA TYR A 454 -17.59 6.29 11.25
C TYR A 454 -18.70 6.97 10.43
N ASN A 455 -18.61 6.91 9.11
CA ASN A 455 -19.50 7.59 8.17
C ASN A 455 -20.84 6.85 8.00
N ARG A 456 -20.89 5.56 8.37
CA ARG A 456 -22.08 4.68 8.25
C ARG A 456 -23.32 5.23 8.95
N LYS A 457 -23.18 5.76 10.16
CA LYS A 457 -24.29 6.35 10.92
C LYS A 457 -24.99 7.50 10.18
N TYR A 458 -24.27 8.27 9.36
CA TYR A 458 -24.87 9.37 8.58
C TYR A 458 -25.55 8.84 7.32
N MET A 459 -25.05 7.74 6.75
CA MET A 459 -25.74 7.03 5.69
C MET A 459 -27.06 6.42 6.20
N GLU A 460 -27.07 5.86 7.40
CA GLU A 460 -28.28 5.39 8.07
C GLU A 460 -29.29 6.52 8.29
N MET A 461 -28.84 7.69 8.75
CA MET A 461 -29.69 8.89 8.84
C MET A 461 -30.22 9.33 7.46
N ALA A 462 -29.41 9.25 6.40
CA ALA A 462 -29.86 9.54 5.05
C ALA A 462 -30.95 8.55 4.59
N LEU A 463 -30.83 7.27 4.94
CA LEU A 463 -31.86 6.26 4.68
C LEU A 463 -33.14 6.54 5.48
N ASP A 464 -33.02 6.95 6.74
CA ASP A 464 -34.16 7.36 7.57
C ASP A 464 -34.91 8.55 6.94
N GLU A 465 -34.18 9.53 6.41
CA GLU A 465 -34.78 10.63 5.63
C GLU A 465 -35.46 10.12 4.36
N ALA A 466 -34.82 9.23 3.60
CA ALA A 466 -35.40 8.66 2.38
C ALA A 466 -36.72 7.91 2.66
N ARG A 467 -36.85 7.24 3.82
CA ARG A 467 -38.09 6.54 4.22
C ARG A 467 -39.27 7.48 4.52
N LYS A 468 -39.02 8.77 4.74
CA LYS A 468 -40.09 9.78 4.91
C LYS A 468 -40.77 10.13 3.60
N CYS A 469 -40.17 9.81 2.46
CA CYS A 469 -40.81 9.98 1.16
C CYS A 469 -42.09 9.12 1.06
N GLY A 470 -43.17 9.72 0.58
CA GLY A 470 -44.36 8.98 0.17
C GLY A 470 -44.11 8.12 -1.08
N GLU A 471 -45.00 7.16 -1.33
CA GLU A 471 -44.95 6.28 -2.50
C GLU A 471 -45.11 7.07 -3.80
N THR A 472 -44.36 6.67 -4.83
CA THR A 472 -44.42 7.29 -6.15
C THR A 472 -44.03 6.28 -7.22
N GLN A 473 -44.58 6.45 -8.43
CA GLN A 473 -44.30 5.59 -9.59
C GLN A 473 -43.28 6.22 -10.55
N THR A 474 -42.89 7.49 -10.33
CA THR A 474 -42.21 8.30 -11.36
C THR A 474 -40.88 8.88 -10.91
N GLN A 475 -40.57 8.84 -9.62
CA GLN A 475 -39.39 9.47 -9.03
C GLN A 475 -38.76 8.57 -7.98
N PHE A 476 -37.47 8.72 -7.72
CA PHE A 476 -36.80 7.98 -6.67
C PHE A 476 -37.01 8.64 -5.30
N ASN A 477 -37.02 7.82 -4.24
CA ASN A 477 -36.99 8.26 -2.85
C ASN A 477 -35.54 8.35 -2.37
N VAL A 478 -34.99 9.55 -2.38
CA VAL A 478 -33.62 9.81 -1.94
C VAL A 478 -33.65 10.60 -0.64
N GLY A 479 -32.69 10.34 0.24
CA GLY A 479 -32.43 11.12 1.44
C GLY A 479 -31.00 11.66 1.45
N CYS A 480 -30.81 12.80 2.11
CA CYS A 480 -29.55 13.55 2.15
C CYS A 480 -29.31 14.12 3.55
N VAL A 481 -28.04 14.11 3.99
CA VAL A 481 -27.58 14.69 5.26
C VAL A 481 -26.34 15.55 5.00
N LEU A 482 -26.33 16.77 5.56
CA LEU A 482 -25.16 17.64 5.58
C LEU A 482 -24.51 17.58 6.96
N VAL A 483 -23.21 17.35 7.01
CA VAL A 483 -22.44 17.18 8.26
C VAL A 483 -21.25 18.11 8.26
N LEU A 484 -20.94 18.69 9.42
CA LEU A 484 -19.75 19.51 9.63
C LEU A 484 -19.05 19.08 10.93
N ASP A 485 -17.82 18.59 10.81
CA ASP A 485 -16.99 18.19 11.95
C ASP A 485 -17.70 17.20 12.92
N GLY A 486 -18.55 16.33 12.38
CA GLY A 486 -19.32 15.34 13.13
C GLY A 486 -20.76 15.77 13.50
N GLU A 487 -21.11 17.03 13.30
CA GLU A 487 -22.44 17.57 13.62
C GLU A 487 -23.34 17.64 12.39
N VAL A 488 -24.59 17.18 12.50
CA VAL A 488 -25.57 17.30 11.41
C VAL A 488 -26.08 18.74 11.35
N ILE A 489 -25.84 19.42 10.23
CA ILE A 489 -26.23 20.83 10.05
C ILE A 489 -27.56 20.98 9.29
N SER A 490 -27.92 19.99 8.46
CA SER A 490 -29.20 19.93 7.76
C SER A 490 -29.48 18.52 7.25
N THR A 491 -30.76 18.22 7.03
CA THR A 491 -31.22 16.98 6.38
C THR A 491 -32.23 17.31 5.29
N GLY A 492 -32.41 16.42 4.33
CA GLY A 492 -33.42 16.56 3.29
C GLY A 492 -33.85 15.22 2.72
N HIS A 493 -35.09 15.13 2.28
CA HIS A 493 -35.57 14.01 1.48
C HIS A 493 -36.31 14.48 0.23
N SER A 494 -36.42 13.61 -0.76
CA SER A 494 -37.04 13.96 -2.03
C SER A 494 -38.49 14.37 -1.83
N ARG A 495 -38.88 15.49 -2.46
CA ARG A 495 -40.23 16.09 -2.35
C ARG A 495 -40.62 16.57 -0.95
N GLU A 496 -39.63 16.86 -0.09
CA GLU A 496 -39.89 17.49 1.21
C GLU A 496 -40.35 18.96 1.06
N LEU A 497 -39.77 19.68 0.09
CA LEU A 497 -40.15 21.06 -0.23
C LEU A 497 -41.03 21.09 -1.47
N GLU A 498 -41.87 22.12 -1.59
CA GLU A 498 -42.81 22.28 -2.70
C GLU A 498 -42.12 22.19 -4.07
N GLY A 499 -42.76 21.49 -5.01
CA GLY A 499 -42.27 21.26 -6.36
C GLY A 499 -41.46 19.98 -6.53
N ASN A 500 -40.84 19.83 -7.70
CA ASN A 500 -40.00 18.67 -8.04
C ASN A 500 -38.60 18.82 -7.44
N THR A 501 -38.50 18.66 -6.11
CA THR A 501 -37.25 18.83 -5.35
C THR A 501 -36.58 17.49 -5.04
N HIS A 502 -35.26 17.44 -5.17
CA HIS A 502 -34.45 16.28 -4.79
C HIS A 502 -33.89 16.45 -3.37
N ALA A 503 -33.44 15.36 -2.76
CA ALA A 503 -32.97 15.34 -1.38
C ALA A 503 -31.83 16.35 -1.09
N GLU A 504 -30.82 16.41 -1.97
CA GLU A 504 -29.69 17.35 -1.81
C GLU A 504 -30.17 18.79 -1.91
N GLN A 505 -31.12 19.06 -2.80
CA GLN A 505 -31.75 20.37 -2.91
C GLN A 505 -32.50 20.73 -1.62
N CYS A 506 -33.32 19.82 -1.09
CA CYS A 506 -34.07 20.05 0.15
C CYS A 506 -33.14 20.34 1.34
N ALA A 507 -32.08 19.54 1.50
CA ALA A 507 -31.12 19.72 2.59
C ALA A 507 -30.41 21.09 2.49
N LEU A 508 -30.00 21.50 1.30
CA LEU A 508 -29.35 22.80 1.06
C LEU A 508 -30.30 23.98 1.26
N GLU A 509 -31.50 23.96 0.67
CA GLU A 509 -32.45 25.07 0.82
C GLU A 509 -32.91 25.24 2.27
N LYS A 510 -33.13 24.15 3.01
CA LYS A 510 -33.41 24.19 4.45
C LYS A 510 -32.26 24.81 5.24
N TYR A 511 -31.02 24.46 4.89
CA TYR A 511 -29.84 25.06 5.50
C TYR A 511 -29.78 26.56 5.22
N PHE A 512 -29.94 26.98 3.96
CA PHE A 512 -29.91 28.40 3.59
C PHE A 512 -31.01 29.20 4.29
N ALA A 513 -32.25 28.68 4.33
CA ALA A 513 -33.36 29.32 5.03
C ALA A 513 -33.07 29.51 6.53
N LYS A 514 -32.47 28.50 7.19
CA LYS A 514 -32.06 28.58 8.60
C LYS A 514 -30.93 29.58 8.84
N ASN A 515 -30.09 29.84 7.83
CA ASN A 515 -28.90 30.70 7.92
C ASN A 515 -29.06 32.04 7.17
N GLY A 516 -30.26 32.64 7.25
CA GLY A 516 -30.50 33.99 6.74
C GLY A 516 -30.52 34.12 5.21
N GLY A 517 -30.71 33.01 4.48
CA GLY A 517 -30.79 32.98 3.02
C GLY A 517 -29.43 32.99 2.31
N ILE A 518 -28.32 32.93 3.04
CA ILE A 518 -26.98 32.84 2.46
C ILE A 518 -26.85 31.50 1.73
N ARG A 519 -26.58 31.56 0.42
CA ARG A 519 -26.44 30.37 -0.45
C ARG A 519 -25.01 29.82 -0.44
N ASP A 520 -24.51 29.53 0.75
CA ASP A 520 -23.20 28.92 0.99
C ASP A 520 -23.27 27.98 2.19
N VAL A 521 -22.29 27.09 2.33
CA VAL A 521 -22.14 26.18 3.48
C VAL A 521 -20.76 26.38 4.12
N PRO A 522 -20.54 26.00 5.39
CA PRO A 522 -19.25 26.16 6.03
C PRO A 522 -18.17 25.29 5.37
N LEU A 523 -16.93 25.78 5.29
CA LEU A 523 -15.81 25.01 4.75
C LEU A 523 -15.66 23.66 5.45
N GLY A 524 -15.44 22.60 4.66
CA GLY A 524 -15.30 21.23 5.15
C GLY A 524 -16.62 20.54 5.41
N THR A 525 -17.72 21.02 4.80
CA THR A 525 -19.02 20.34 4.85
C THR A 525 -18.94 19.03 4.07
N GLU A 526 -19.47 17.97 4.67
CA GLU A 526 -19.60 16.63 4.10
C GLU A 526 -21.07 16.41 3.72
N LEU A 527 -21.32 15.84 2.55
CA LEU A 527 -22.66 15.48 2.08
C LEU A 527 -22.80 13.96 2.05
N TYR A 528 -23.92 13.45 2.56
CA TYR A 528 -24.26 12.03 2.54
C TYR A 528 -25.57 11.87 1.81
N THR A 529 -25.62 11.05 0.78
CA THR A 529 -26.85 10.81 -0.01
C THR A 529 -27.03 9.32 -0.27
N THR A 530 -28.28 8.86 -0.20
CA THR A 530 -28.60 7.43 -0.37
C THR A 530 -28.37 6.96 -1.80
N MET A 531 -28.36 7.87 -2.77
CA MET A 531 -28.17 7.58 -4.19
C MET A 531 -27.26 8.62 -4.82
N GLU A 532 -26.47 8.22 -5.82
CA GLU A 532 -25.56 9.12 -6.52
C GLU A 532 -26.26 10.41 -6.99
N PRO A 533 -25.69 11.61 -6.73
CA PRO A 533 -26.29 12.86 -7.20
C PRO A 533 -26.48 12.82 -8.71
N CYS A 534 -27.66 13.18 -9.20
CA CYS A 534 -27.90 13.18 -10.65
C CYS A 534 -27.02 14.23 -11.37
N SER A 535 -26.44 13.84 -12.52
CA SER A 535 -25.72 14.75 -13.43
C SER A 535 -26.60 15.41 -14.49
N LEU A 536 -27.82 14.91 -14.65
CA LEU A 536 -28.84 15.41 -15.57
C LEU A 536 -30.22 15.29 -14.92
N ARG A 537 -31.13 16.24 -15.22
CA ARG A 537 -32.54 16.15 -14.83
C ARG A 537 -33.44 16.32 -16.05
N LEU A 538 -34.31 15.34 -16.29
CA LEU A 538 -35.29 15.37 -17.38
C LEU A 538 -36.31 16.51 -17.23
N SER A 539 -36.56 16.97 -16.01
CA SER A 539 -37.46 18.10 -15.75
C SER A 539 -36.88 19.46 -16.16
N GLY A 540 -35.61 19.54 -16.56
CA GLY A 540 -34.90 20.79 -16.85
C GLY A 540 -34.40 21.55 -15.62
N ASN A 541 -34.67 21.06 -14.40
CA ASN A 541 -34.15 21.67 -13.18
C ASN A 541 -32.63 21.47 -13.06
N LEU A 542 -31.96 22.36 -12.31
CA LEU A 542 -30.52 22.23 -12.04
C LEU A 542 -30.18 20.86 -11.40
N PRO A 543 -29.27 20.07 -12.00
CA PRO A 543 -28.84 18.78 -11.47
C PRO A 543 -28.23 18.85 -10.07
N CYS A 544 -28.32 17.76 -9.31
CA CYS A 544 -27.81 17.70 -7.93
C CYS A 544 -26.30 17.91 -7.90
N VAL A 545 -25.55 17.32 -8.84
CA VAL A 545 -24.09 17.53 -8.90
C VAL A 545 -23.74 19.00 -9.14
N ASP A 546 -24.46 19.69 -10.01
CA ASP A 546 -24.17 21.09 -10.33
C ASP A 546 -24.52 22.02 -9.14
N ARG A 547 -25.50 21.63 -8.31
CA ARG A 547 -25.77 22.31 -7.02
C ARG A 547 -24.63 22.14 -6.02
N ILE A 548 -24.06 20.95 -5.94
CA ILE A 548 -22.90 20.66 -5.09
C ILE A 548 -21.69 21.45 -5.58
N LEU A 549 -21.43 21.46 -6.89
CA LEU A 549 -20.31 22.18 -7.50
C LEU A 549 -20.40 23.70 -7.33
N ALA A 550 -21.60 24.26 -7.21
CA ALA A 550 -21.79 25.68 -6.90
C ALA A 550 -21.35 26.05 -5.47
N LEU A 551 -21.04 25.07 -4.62
CA LEU A 551 -20.71 25.23 -3.21
C LEU A 551 -19.29 24.69 -2.94
N PRO A 552 -18.23 25.52 -3.12
CA PRO A 552 -16.83 25.08 -3.02
C PRO A 552 -16.44 24.60 -1.61
N ASN A 553 -17.28 24.90 -0.61
CA ASN A 553 -17.08 24.53 0.79
C ASN A 553 -17.48 23.08 1.11
N ILE A 554 -18.16 22.39 0.18
CA ILE A 554 -18.41 20.94 0.27
C ILE A 554 -17.16 20.19 -0.18
N THR A 555 -16.58 19.38 0.70
CA THR A 555 -15.29 18.72 0.43
C THR A 555 -15.41 17.24 0.12
N ALA A 556 -16.51 16.60 0.52
CA ALA A 556 -16.75 15.18 0.30
C ALA A 556 -18.24 14.89 0.09
N CYS A 557 -18.51 13.94 -0.80
CA CYS A 557 -19.82 13.38 -1.10
C CYS A 557 -19.77 11.86 -0.88
N PHE A 558 -20.48 11.40 0.15
CA PHE A 558 -20.65 10.01 0.51
C PHE A 558 -21.94 9.47 -0.10
N VAL A 559 -21.86 8.33 -0.78
CA VAL A 559 -22.95 7.77 -1.57
C VAL A 559 -23.25 6.33 -1.14
N GLY A 560 -24.52 6.02 -0.91
CA GLY A 560 -24.98 4.66 -0.54
C GLY A 560 -25.12 3.71 -1.73
N VAL A 561 -25.64 4.20 -2.85
CA VAL A 561 -25.76 3.47 -4.12
C VAL A 561 -25.17 4.29 -5.24
N MET A 562 -24.17 3.74 -5.92
CA MET A 562 -23.79 4.24 -7.25
C MET A 562 -24.92 3.92 -8.22
N GLU A 563 -25.27 4.87 -9.09
CA GLU A 563 -26.39 4.66 -10.01
C GLU A 563 -26.06 3.49 -10.96
N PRO A 564 -26.83 2.38 -10.97
CA PRO A 564 -26.54 1.26 -11.86
C PRO A 564 -26.69 1.72 -13.31
N ASP A 565 -25.85 1.19 -14.22
CA ASP A 565 -25.89 1.42 -15.69
C ASP A 565 -27.25 1.08 -16.36
N VAL A 566 -28.21 0.58 -15.59
CA VAL A 566 -29.56 0.19 -15.98
C VAL A 566 -30.50 1.40 -16.16
N PHE A 567 -30.33 2.50 -15.42
CA PHE A 567 -31.30 3.62 -15.40
C PHE A 567 -30.80 4.92 -16.04
N VAL A 568 -29.51 5.26 -15.93
CA VAL A 568 -28.88 6.38 -16.64
C VAL A 568 -27.57 5.92 -17.27
N LYS A 569 -27.58 5.72 -18.59
CA LYS A 569 -26.34 5.54 -19.36
C LYS A 569 -25.54 6.84 -19.29
N ASN A 570 -24.33 6.79 -18.73
CA ASN A 570 -23.36 7.91 -18.64
C ASN A 570 -23.64 8.96 -17.54
N ASN A 571 -23.90 8.56 -16.29
CA ASN A 571 -23.84 9.53 -15.19
C ASN A 571 -22.41 10.08 -15.04
N LEU A 572 -22.24 11.40 -15.20
CA LEU A 572 -20.94 12.08 -15.13
C LEU A 572 -20.61 12.64 -13.74
N SER A 573 -21.43 12.35 -12.71
CA SER A 573 -21.30 12.94 -11.38
C SER A 573 -19.98 12.64 -10.71
N TYR A 574 -19.55 11.38 -10.69
CA TYR A 574 -18.22 11.01 -10.20
C TYR A 574 -17.11 11.87 -10.81
N LYS A 575 -17.07 11.98 -12.14
CA LYS A 575 -16.04 12.73 -12.87
C LYS A 575 -16.12 14.22 -12.55
N LYS A 576 -17.32 14.80 -12.62
CA LYS A 576 -17.57 16.23 -12.31
C LYS A 576 -17.10 16.61 -10.90
N LEU A 577 -17.41 15.78 -9.89
CA LEU A 577 -16.99 16.01 -8.51
C LEU A 577 -15.47 15.86 -8.35
N LYS A 578 -14.88 14.80 -8.94
CA LYS A 578 -13.42 14.59 -8.91
C LYS A 578 -12.67 15.77 -9.54
N ASP A 579 -13.10 16.25 -10.71
CA ASP A 579 -12.47 17.36 -11.43
C ASP A 579 -12.55 18.68 -10.65
N ALA A 580 -13.58 18.85 -9.82
CA ALA A 580 -13.72 19.98 -8.90
C ALA A 580 -13.01 19.79 -7.55
N GLY A 581 -12.34 18.65 -7.35
CA GLY A 581 -11.63 18.33 -6.11
C GLY A 581 -12.55 17.95 -4.94
N ILE A 582 -13.81 17.60 -5.19
CA ILE A 582 -14.74 17.07 -4.18
C ILE A 582 -14.57 15.55 -4.13
N GLU A 583 -14.31 14.99 -2.96
CA GLU A 583 -14.13 13.55 -2.80
C GLU A 583 -15.45 12.83 -3.04
N TYR A 584 -15.44 11.80 -3.90
CA TYR A 584 -16.58 10.92 -4.12
C TYR A 584 -16.31 9.56 -3.49
N ILE A 585 -17.11 9.20 -2.47
CA ILE A 585 -16.85 8.05 -1.61
C ILE A 585 -18.10 7.18 -1.53
N HIS A 586 -18.00 5.95 -2.04
CA HIS A 586 -19.05 4.96 -1.88
C HIS A 586 -18.95 4.26 -0.51
N ILE A 587 -20.07 4.15 0.21
CA ILE A 587 -20.17 3.39 1.46
C ILE A 587 -20.87 2.05 1.15
N PRO A 588 -20.13 0.94 1.07
CA PRO A 588 -20.70 -0.35 0.68
C PRO A 588 -21.57 -0.95 1.79
N GLY A 589 -22.49 -1.83 1.42
CA GLY A 589 -23.41 -2.55 2.31
C GLY A 589 -24.79 -1.90 2.44
N TYR A 590 -25.05 -0.78 1.76
CA TYR A 590 -26.34 -0.10 1.76
C TYR A 590 -27.07 -0.20 0.41
N GLU A 591 -26.52 -0.95 -0.54
CA GLU A 591 -26.95 -0.90 -1.94
C GLU A 591 -28.38 -1.39 -2.12
N GLU A 592 -28.68 -2.56 -1.58
CA GLU A 592 -30.00 -3.18 -1.63
C GLU A 592 -31.04 -2.32 -0.92
N GLN A 593 -30.74 -1.89 0.30
CA GLN A 593 -31.66 -1.10 1.12
C GLN A 593 -31.96 0.27 0.50
N ALA A 594 -30.94 0.95 -0.03
CA ALA A 594 -31.14 2.23 -0.71
C ALA A 594 -31.96 2.06 -2.00
N LEU A 595 -31.74 0.99 -2.78
CA LEU A 595 -32.53 0.71 -3.98
C LEU A 595 -33.98 0.35 -3.67
N GLU A 596 -34.23 -0.43 -2.61
CA GLU A 596 -35.57 -0.78 -2.15
C GLU A 596 -36.36 0.48 -1.76
N ILE A 597 -35.76 1.33 -0.91
CA ILE A 597 -36.39 2.59 -0.49
C ILE A 597 -36.62 3.49 -1.71
N ALA A 598 -35.60 3.64 -2.58
CA ALA A 598 -35.66 4.49 -3.75
C ALA A 598 -36.80 4.12 -4.69
N LYS A 599 -37.09 2.83 -4.85
CA LYS A 599 -38.15 2.29 -5.74
C LYS A 599 -39.48 2.04 -5.03
N LYS A 600 -39.63 2.44 -3.76
CA LYS A 600 -40.88 2.22 -3.03
C LYS A 600 -42.05 2.89 -3.75
N GLY A 601 -42.99 2.04 -4.22
CA GLY A 601 -44.13 2.44 -5.03
C GLY A 601 -43.95 2.27 -6.55
N HIS A 602 -42.88 1.62 -7.05
CA HIS A 602 -42.62 1.39 -8.49
C HIS A 602 -43.19 0.06 -9.03
N GLU A 603 -43.90 -0.76 -8.25
CA GLU A 603 -44.26 -2.13 -8.69
C GLU A 603 -45.50 -2.26 -9.60
N LYS A 604 -45.20 -2.68 -10.84
CA LYS A 604 -45.85 -3.63 -11.79
C LYS A 604 -47.32 -3.47 -12.21
N LYS A 605 -47.52 -2.86 -13.40
CA LYS A 605 -48.54 -3.35 -14.34
C LYS A 605 -48.12 -4.75 -14.84
N VAL A 606 -48.67 -5.81 -14.26
CA VAL A 606 -48.93 -7.02 -15.05
C VAL A 606 -50.24 -6.72 -15.76
N GLU A 607 -50.16 -6.52 -17.08
CA GLU A 607 -51.34 -6.34 -17.91
C GLU A 607 -52.25 -7.57 -17.80
N ASP A 608 -53.52 -7.33 -17.48
CA ASP A 608 -54.64 -8.21 -17.79
C ASP A 608 -54.68 -8.45 -19.32
N GLY A 609 -53.86 -9.40 -19.78
CA GLY A 609 -53.83 -9.86 -21.16
C GLY A 609 -54.74 -11.06 -21.34
N LYS A 610 -56.00 -10.80 -21.70
CA LYS A 610 -56.95 -11.77 -22.23
C LYS A 610 -56.26 -12.74 -23.19
N THR A 611 -56.35 -14.04 -22.90
CA THR A 611 -56.12 -15.12 -23.84
C THR A 611 -57.09 -14.99 -25.02
N ASN A 612 -56.60 -14.45 -26.13
CA ASN A 612 -57.18 -14.73 -27.44
C ASN A 612 -56.31 -15.80 -28.08
N GLU A 613 -56.71 -17.06 -27.91
CA GLU A 613 -56.31 -18.14 -28.80
C GLU A 613 -56.77 -17.78 -30.20
N LYS A 614 -55.82 -17.59 -31.13
CA LYS A 614 -56.07 -17.77 -32.55
C LYS A 614 -55.19 -18.91 -33.02
N GLU A 615 -55.87 -20.00 -33.30
CA GLU A 615 -55.41 -21.17 -34.02
C GLU A 615 -54.68 -20.75 -35.31
N ASN A 616 -53.44 -21.21 -35.47
CA ASN A 616 -52.79 -21.29 -36.77
C ASN A 616 -53.13 -22.66 -37.34
N LEU A 617 -53.97 -22.67 -38.36
CA LEU A 617 -54.12 -23.75 -39.32
C LEU A 617 -52.87 -23.78 -40.20
N ASP A 618 -52.11 -24.85 -40.06
CA ASP A 618 -51.07 -25.29 -40.99
C ASP A 618 -51.77 -25.97 -42.18
N GLU A 619 -51.74 -25.36 -43.36
CA GLU A 619 -51.98 -26.06 -44.63
C GLU A 619 -51.17 -25.42 -45.78
N THR A 620 -50.21 -26.21 -46.26
CA THR A 620 -49.83 -26.45 -47.66
C THR A 620 -48.87 -25.53 -48.44
N ASP A 621 -47.82 -26.22 -48.94
CA ASP A 621 -47.33 -26.27 -50.33
C ASP A 621 -46.47 -25.12 -50.89
N GLN A 622 -45.13 -25.29 -50.84
CA GLN A 622 -44.27 -25.74 -51.97
C GLN A 622 -42.78 -25.69 -51.62
#